data_AF-A0A932HJ95-F1
#
_entry.id   AF-A0A932HJ95-F1
#
_cell.length_a   1.000
_cell.length_b   1.000
_cell.length_c   1.000
_cell.angle_alpha   90.00
_cell.angle_beta   90.00
_cell.angle_gamma   90.00
#
_symmetry.space_group_name_H-M   'P 1'
#
loop_
_entity.id
_entity.type
_entity.pdbx_description
1 polymer ?
#
loop_
_entity_poly.entity_id
_entity_poly.type
_entity_poly.pdbx_seq_one_letter_code
_entity_poly.pdbx_strand_id
1 'polypeptide(L)'
;MAEGVRVDRGIPVREVIPLKAMRKMAADHLAKSHAQVAAVTHLGEVDATELVALRERLAAEPARTGGVRLTYTPLLVKALAQALTLHPALNAALAEDAPEIRVYAEVNVGVAVALPDGNLIVPVVHQADGKTLAEVVARVADVTERARRGALRPEDVRRGTFTLSNVGMVRGVGWATPIVHLPQAAILATGRIEPKPVARDGAIVVRSILPISLTYDHRIVNGVPVGQFLETLIDLLEHPDKLELGL
;
A
#
# COMPACT_ATOMS: atom_id res chain seq x y z
N MET A 1 12.69 50.38 7.21
CA MET A 1 11.53 50.05 8.07
C MET A 1 11.40 48.54 8.05
N ALA A 2 11.45 47.90 9.22
CA ALA A 2 11.46 46.44 9.33
C ALA A 2 10.21 45.84 8.66
N GLU A 3 10.41 44.88 7.77
CA GLU A 3 9.32 44.11 7.15
C GLU A 3 8.39 43.60 8.26
N GLY A 4 7.13 44.02 8.20
CA GLY A 4 6.14 43.68 9.21
C GLY A 4 6.03 42.16 9.32
N VAL A 5 6.22 41.65 10.53
CA VAL A 5 6.01 40.23 10.84
C VAL A 5 4.63 39.86 10.32
N ARG A 6 4.58 38.95 9.33
CA ARG A 6 3.31 38.47 8.80
C ARG A 6 2.56 37.80 9.94
N VAL A 7 1.31 38.19 10.16
CA VAL A 7 0.45 37.62 11.21
C VAL A 7 -0.70 36.87 10.52
N ASP A 8 -0.95 35.63 10.93
CA ASP A 8 -2.11 34.85 10.52
C ASP A 8 -2.94 34.49 11.76
N ARG A 9 -4.23 34.84 11.76
CA ARG A 9 -5.15 34.69 12.92
C ARG A 9 -4.60 35.24 14.25
N GLY A 10 -3.83 36.33 14.20
CA GLY A 10 -3.20 36.92 15.39
C GLY A 10 -1.89 36.26 15.82
N ILE A 11 -1.40 35.26 15.09
CA ILE A 11 -0.16 34.53 15.38
C ILE A 11 0.95 34.94 14.40
N PRO A 12 2.16 35.32 14.87
CA PRO A 12 3.31 35.54 14.00
C PRO A 12 3.64 34.33 13.13
N VAL A 13 3.69 34.54 11.81
CA VAL A 13 4.06 33.54 10.83
C VAL A 13 5.59 33.43 10.80
N ARG A 14 6.11 32.26 11.19
CA ARG A 14 7.55 31.97 11.15
C ARG A 14 8.10 31.91 9.73
N GLU A 15 7.36 31.26 8.83
CA GLU A 15 7.78 31.00 7.45
C GLU A 15 6.55 30.78 6.58
N VAL A 16 6.66 31.15 5.30
CA VAL A 16 5.64 30.88 4.28
C VAL A 16 6.20 29.87 3.30
N ILE A 17 5.62 28.67 3.25
CA ILE A 17 6.02 27.61 2.32
C ILE A 17 5.02 27.60 1.14
N PRO A 18 5.39 28.05 -0.06
CA PRO A 18 4.49 28.02 -1.21
C PRO A 18 4.24 26.58 -1.68
N LEU A 19 2.98 26.26 -2.01
CA LEU A 19 2.62 24.96 -2.57
C LEU A 19 3.03 24.88 -4.04
N LYS A 20 4.01 24.02 -4.35
CA LYS A 20 4.31 23.62 -5.72
C LYS A 20 3.11 22.90 -6.35
N ALA A 21 3.00 22.95 -7.68
CA ALA A 21 1.87 22.39 -8.42
C ALA A 21 1.55 20.92 -8.04
N MET A 22 2.55 20.06 -7.96
CA MET A 22 2.36 18.64 -7.56
C MET A 22 1.76 18.51 -6.15
N ARG A 23 2.28 19.26 -5.17
CA ARG A 23 1.78 19.22 -3.80
C ARG A 23 0.36 19.76 -3.69
N LYS A 24 0.02 20.79 -4.48
CA LYS A 24 -1.35 21.30 -4.59
C LYS A 24 -2.30 20.24 -5.16
N MET A 25 -1.93 19.60 -6.28
CA MET A 25 -2.74 18.54 -6.89
C MET A 25 -2.97 17.36 -5.94
N ALA A 26 -1.92 16.93 -5.21
CA ALA A 26 -2.04 15.87 -4.21
C ALA A 26 -3.00 16.27 -3.07
N ALA A 27 -2.89 17.51 -2.56
CA ALA A 27 -3.78 18.02 -1.53
C ALA A 27 -5.24 18.07 -2.00
N ASP A 28 -5.49 18.58 -3.20
CA ASP A 28 -6.83 18.64 -3.80
C ASP A 28 -7.41 17.23 -4.00
N HIS A 29 -6.59 16.28 -4.47
CA HIS A 29 -6.99 14.88 -4.67
C HIS A 29 -7.34 14.17 -3.34
N LEU A 30 -6.51 14.31 -2.31
CA LEU A 30 -6.76 13.71 -1.00
C LEU A 30 -8.01 14.31 -0.33
N ALA A 31 -8.22 15.63 -0.44
CA ALA A 31 -9.41 16.28 0.06
C ALA A 31 -10.67 15.78 -0.67
N LYS A 32 -10.61 15.64 -2.00
CA LYS A 32 -11.69 15.05 -2.81
C LYS A 32 -12.00 13.62 -2.34
N SER A 33 -10.99 12.77 -2.20
CA SER A 33 -11.17 11.40 -1.73
C SER A 33 -11.82 11.34 -0.36
N HIS A 34 -11.29 12.08 0.61
CA HIS A 34 -11.82 12.08 1.96
C HIS A 34 -13.27 12.54 2.04
N ALA A 35 -13.66 13.53 1.22
CA ALA A 35 -15.03 14.03 1.19
C ALA A 35 -16.01 13.09 0.47
N GLN A 36 -15.55 12.31 -0.51
CA GLN A 36 -16.42 11.49 -1.36
C GLN A 36 -16.59 10.06 -0.83
N VAL A 37 -15.53 9.46 -0.31
CA VAL A 37 -15.50 8.05 0.08
C VAL A 37 -16.23 7.86 1.41
N ALA A 38 -17.18 6.91 1.47
CA ALA A 38 -17.76 6.47 2.74
C ALA A 38 -16.77 5.50 3.42
N ALA A 39 -15.68 6.05 3.95
CA ALA A 39 -14.53 5.27 4.37
C ALA A 39 -14.80 4.47 5.64
N VAL A 40 -14.49 3.17 5.60
CA VAL A 40 -14.38 2.31 6.77
C VAL A 40 -13.01 1.64 6.75
N THR A 41 -12.38 1.54 7.92
CA THR A 41 -11.06 0.89 8.06
C THR A 41 -11.18 -0.34 8.96
N HIS A 42 -10.78 -1.49 8.44
CA HIS A 42 -10.55 -2.70 9.24
C HIS A 42 -9.08 -2.75 9.66
N LEU A 43 -8.85 -2.92 10.95
CA LEU A 43 -7.53 -3.04 11.56
C LEU A 43 -7.30 -4.50 11.96
N GLY A 44 -6.11 -5.01 11.69
CA GLY A 44 -5.77 -6.39 12.02
C GLY A 44 -4.27 -6.57 12.23
N GLU A 45 -3.91 -7.78 12.61
CA GLU A 45 -2.54 -8.24 12.72
C GLU A 45 -2.39 -9.56 11.96
N VAL A 46 -1.19 -9.78 11.41
CA VAL A 46 -0.80 -11.00 10.71
C VAL A 46 0.40 -11.59 11.45
N ASP A 47 0.38 -12.90 11.71
CA ASP A 47 1.56 -13.64 12.14
C ASP A 47 2.51 -13.84 10.94
N ALA A 48 3.36 -12.84 10.68
CA ALA A 48 4.29 -12.83 9.57
C ALA A 48 5.57 -13.66 9.83
N THR A 49 5.59 -14.54 10.84
CA THR A 49 6.79 -15.32 11.20
C THR A 49 7.31 -16.15 10.03
N GLU A 50 6.43 -16.87 9.34
CA GLU A 50 6.82 -17.67 8.18
C GLU A 50 7.16 -16.80 6.95
N LEU A 51 6.53 -15.64 6.80
CA LEU A 51 6.87 -14.66 5.76
C LEU A 51 8.29 -14.09 5.96
N VAL A 52 8.68 -13.81 7.20
CA VAL A 52 10.05 -13.39 7.56
C VAL A 52 11.03 -14.49 7.16
N ALA A 53 10.76 -15.74 7.54
CA ALA A 53 11.61 -16.88 7.20
C ALA A 53 11.72 -17.11 5.67
N LEU A 54 10.61 -17.00 4.93
CA LEU A 54 10.62 -17.05 3.47
C LEU A 54 11.51 -15.96 2.88
N ARG A 55 11.34 -14.71 3.33
CA ARG A 55 12.11 -13.57 2.82
C ARG A 55 13.60 -13.75 3.07
N GLU A 56 14.00 -14.26 4.23
CA GLU A 56 15.40 -14.53 4.57
C GLU A 56 15.99 -15.62 3.67
N ARG A 57 15.27 -16.73 3.51
CA ARG A 57 15.67 -17.83 2.61
C ARG A 57 15.88 -17.35 1.17
N LEU A 58 14.90 -16.65 0.61
CA LEU A 58 14.98 -16.14 -0.76
C LEU A 58 16.06 -15.06 -0.92
N ALA A 59 16.27 -14.22 0.09
CA ALA A 59 17.32 -13.20 0.06
C ALA A 59 18.74 -13.79 0.09
N ALA A 60 18.91 -15.02 0.59
CA ALA A 60 20.16 -15.77 0.55
C ALA A 60 20.47 -16.35 -0.84
N GLU A 61 19.52 -16.27 -1.79
CA GLU A 61 19.65 -16.76 -3.17
C GLU A 61 19.42 -15.63 -4.20
N PRO A 62 20.34 -14.64 -4.33
CA PRO A 62 20.12 -13.45 -5.17
C PRO A 62 19.80 -13.75 -6.64
N ALA A 63 20.23 -14.90 -7.16
CA ALA A 63 19.91 -15.33 -8.51
C ALA A 63 18.39 -15.45 -8.76
N ARG A 64 17.60 -15.82 -7.74
CA ARG A 64 16.13 -15.96 -7.82
C ARG A 64 15.41 -14.64 -8.01
N THR A 65 16.08 -13.52 -7.76
CA THR A 65 15.53 -12.17 -7.94
C THR A 65 16.31 -11.35 -8.97
N GLY A 66 17.09 -12.02 -9.83
CA GLY A 66 17.92 -11.35 -10.84
C GLY A 66 18.99 -10.44 -10.24
N GLY A 67 19.44 -10.72 -9.01
CA GLY A 67 20.42 -9.92 -8.27
C GLY A 67 19.83 -8.70 -7.54
N VAL A 68 18.52 -8.46 -7.63
CA VAL A 68 17.86 -7.34 -6.95
C VAL A 68 17.50 -7.72 -5.52
N ARG A 69 17.79 -6.84 -4.56
CA ARG A 69 17.54 -7.09 -3.13
C ARG A 69 16.04 -7.30 -2.84
N LEU A 70 15.70 -8.49 -2.31
CA LEU A 70 14.35 -8.79 -1.83
C LEU A 70 14.01 -8.04 -0.54
N THR A 71 12.89 -7.31 -0.58
CA THR A 71 12.23 -6.68 0.58
C THR A 71 10.84 -7.29 0.78
N TYR A 72 10.11 -6.88 1.82
CA TYR A 72 8.73 -7.34 2.03
C TYR A 72 7.74 -6.76 1.02
N THR A 73 8.00 -5.58 0.45
CA THR A 73 7.05 -4.93 -0.46
C THR A 73 6.70 -5.79 -1.69
N PRO A 74 7.65 -6.42 -2.42
CA PRO A 74 7.31 -7.35 -3.51
C PRO A 74 6.48 -8.56 -3.07
N LEU A 75 6.72 -9.11 -1.88
CA LEU A 75 5.93 -10.23 -1.33
C LEU A 75 4.50 -9.79 -1.02
N LEU A 76 4.34 -8.61 -0.41
CA LEU A 76 3.03 -8.01 -0.14
C LEU A 76 2.27 -7.70 -1.44
N VAL A 77 2.95 -7.22 -2.48
CA VAL A 77 2.35 -7.00 -3.80
C VAL A 77 1.87 -8.32 -4.40
N LYS A 78 2.65 -9.40 -4.31
CA LYS A 78 2.22 -10.73 -4.78
C LYS A 78 1.01 -11.26 -4.01
N ALA A 79 1.03 -11.18 -2.68
CA ALA A 79 -0.09 -11.59 -1.84
C ALA A 79 -1.37 -10.79 -2.15
N LEU A 80 -1.24 -9.46 -2.29
CA LEU A 80 -2.35 -8.59 -2.68
C LEU A 80 -2.89 -8.94 -4.06
N ALA A 81 -2.01 -9.14 -5.04
CA ALA A 81 -2.44 -9.44 -6.40
C ALA A 81 -3.24 -10.76 -6.46
N GLN A 82 -2.74 -11.80 -5.79
CA GLN A 82 -3.43 -13.09 -5.68
C GLN A 82 -4.73 -13.00 -4.86
N ALA A 83 -4.79 -12.19 -3.80
CA ALA A 83 -6.04 -11.97 -3.07
C ALA A 83 -7.07 -11.20 -3.93
N LEU A 84 -6.64 -10.22 -4.73
CA LEU A 84 -7.51 -9.43 -5.59
C LEU A 84 -8.14 -10.24 -6.74
N THR A 85 -7.44 -11.26 -7.25
CA THR A 85 -8.03 -12.18 -8.26
C THR A 85 -9.16 -13.03 -7.67
N LEU A 86 -9.04 -13.40 -6.39
CA LEU A 86 -10.07 -14.18 -5.67
C LEU A 86 -11.24 -13.29 -5.19
N HIS A 87 -10.98 -11.99 -4.99
CA HIS A 87 -11.95 -11.03 -4.46
C HIS A 87 -12.08 -9.80 -5.37
N PRO A 88 -12.67 -9.96 -6.57
CA PRO A 88 -12.68 -8.91 -7.58
C PRO A 88 -13.48 -7.66 -7.17
N ALA A 89 -14.37 -7.76 -6.17
CA ALA A 89 -15.08 -6.60 -5.60
C ALA A 89 -14.13 -5.53 -5.00
N LEU A 90 -12.92 -5.93 -4.57
CA LEU A 90 -11.89 -5.02 -4.08
C LEU A 90 -11.01 -4.46 -5.21
N ASN A 91 -11.08 -5.05 -6.41
CA ASN A 91 -10.43 -4.60 -7.63
C ASN A 91 -11.42 -3.80 -8.50
N ALA A 92 -12.07 -2.80 -7.90
CA ALA A 92 -13.19 -2.09 -8.53
C ALA A 92 -13.11 -0.57 -8.31
N ALA A 93 -13.99 0.17 -8.99
CA ALA A 93 -14.20 1.60 -8.82
C ALA A 93 -15.68 1.96 -8.99
N LEU A 94 -16.13 2.98 -8.27
CA LEU A 94 -17.41 3.64 -8.55
C LEU A 94 -17.21 4.58 -9.75
N ALA A 95 -17.99 4.41 -10.82
CA ALA A 95 -17.89 5.26 -11.99
C ALA A 95 -18.29 6.71 -11.65
N GLU A 96 -17.50 7.68 -12.11
CA GLU A 96 -17.85 9.11 -11.95
C GLU A 96 -18.91 9.56 -12.98
N ASP A 97 -19.01 8.84 -14.10
CA ASP A 97 -19.83 9.16 -15.28
C ASP A 97 -21.18 8.42 -15.34
N ALA A 98 -21.38 7.39 -14.51
CA ALA A 98 -22.59 6.57 -14.50
C ALA A 98 -22.84 5.95 -13.11
N PRO A 99 -24.08 5.57 -12.77
CA PRO A 99 -24.41 4.93 -11.50
C PRO A 99 -24.05 3.43 -11.51
N GLU A 100 -22.76 3.10 -11.72
CA GLU A 100 -22.27 1.73 -11.84
C GLU A 100 -20.94 1.51 -11.10
N ILE A 101 -20.72 0.26 -10.67
CA ILE A 101 -19.43 -0.19 -10.15
C ILE A 101 -18.71 -0.92 -11.28
N ARG A 102 -17.49 -0.48 -11.59
CA ARG A 102 -16.63 -1.10 -12.61
C ARG A 102 -15.62 -1.99 -11.92
N VAL A 103 -15.76 -3.30 -12.14
CA VAL A 103 -14.81 -4.32 -11.68
C VAL A 103 -13.76 -4.53 -12.76
N TYR A 104 -12.48 -4.45 -12.41
CA TYR A 104 -11.38 -4.51 -13.36
C TYR A 104 -10.88 -5.94 -13.57
N ALA A 105 -10.62 -6.30 -14.82
CA ALA A 105 -10.01 -7.57 -15.19
C ALA A 105 -8.49 -7.61 -14.93
N GLU A 106 -7.82 -6.46 -15.04
CA GLU A 106 -6.39 -6.34 -14.72
C GLU A 106 -6.19 -6.04 -13.23
N VAL A 107 -5.18 -6.66 -12.61
CA VAL A 107 -4.79 -6.35 -11.23
C VAL A 107 -3.52 -5.49 -11.24
N ASN A 108 -3.70 -4.19 -11.00
CA ASN A 108 -2.63 -3.19 -11.06
C ASN A 108 -2.40 -2.60 -9.65
N VAL A 109 -1.33 -3.02 -8.98
CA VAL A 109 -1.06 -2.61 -7.59
C VAL A 109 -0.17 -1.37 -7.56
N GLY A 110 -0.73 -0.25 -7.11
CA GLY A 110 0.01 0.95 -6.75
C GLY A 110 0.82 0.74 -5.47
N VAL A 111 2.06 1.21 -5.44
CA VAL A 111 2.95 1.13 -4.28
C VAL A 111 3.35 2.54 -3.89
N ALA A 112 2.96 2.97 -2.68
CA ALA A 112 3.28 4.31 -2.20
C ALA A 112 4.79 4.46 -1.94
N VAL A 113 5.40 5.50 -2.52
CA VAL A 113 6.83 5.81 -2.38
C VAL A 113 6.99 7.22 -1.85
N ALA A 114 7.67 7.34 -0.70
CA ALA A 114 8.08 8.62 -0.14
C ALA A 114 9.22 9.23 -0.96
N LEU A 115 9.09 10.51 -1.27
CA LEU A 115 10.06 11.30 -2.02
C LEU A 115 10.98 12.10 -1.07
N PRO A 116 12.19 12.49 -1.50
CA PRO A 116 13.13 13.25 -0.68
C PRO A 116 12.61 14.61 -0.19
N ASP A 117 11.65 15.20 -0.90
CA ASP A 117 11.03 16.49 -0.57
C ASP A 117 9.83 16.37 0.39
N GLY A 118 9.60 15.16 0.93
CA GLY A 118 8.51 14.85 1.85
C GLY A 118 7.15 14.61 1.17
N ASN A 119 7.06 14.70 -0.16
CA ASN A 119 5.86 14.29 -0.88
C ASN A 119 5.78 12.77 -1.06
N LEU A 120 4.63 12.30 -1.50
CA LEU A 120 4.35 10.90 -1.79
C LEU A 120 3.90 10.75 -3.25
N ILE A 121 4.35 9.70 -3.91
CA ILE A 121 3.86 9.31 -5.24
C ILE A 121 3.57 7.81 -5.26
N VAL A 122 2.60 7.39 -6.07
CA VAL A 122 2.13 5.99 -6.12
C VAL A 122 2.39 5.41 -7.51
N PRO A 123 3.61 4.95 -7.82
CA PRO A 123 3.85 4.17 -9.03
C PRO A 123 3.13 2.81 -8.99
N VAL A 124 2.89 2.24 -10.16
CA VAL A 124 2.05 1.06 -10.36
C VAL A 124 2.88 -0.12 -10.87
N VAL A 125 2.67 -1.26 -10.22
CA VAL A 125 3.05 -2.59 -10.71
C VAL A 125 1.86 -3.11 -11.51
N HIS A 126 1.88 -2.91 -12.83
CA HIS A 126 0.79 -3.35 -13.72
C HIS A 126 0.71 -4.87 -13.80
N GLN A 127 -0.48 -5.47 -13.93
CA GLN A 127 -0.70 -6.90 -14.10
C GLN A 127 0.13 -7.74 -13.11
N ALA A 128 0.06 -7.36 -11.83
CA ALA A 128 0.88 -7.93 -10.76
C ALA A 128 0.52 -9.40 -10.49
N ASP A 129 -0.70 -9.80 -10.82
CA ASP A 129 -1.22 -11.17 -10.75
C ASP A 129 -0.47 -12.11 -11.70
N GLY A 130 -0.23 -11.66 -12.93
CA GLY A 130 0.47 -12.44 -13.95
C GLY A 130 2.00 -12.45 -13.85
N LYS A 131 2.59 -11.76 -12.86
CA LYS A 131 4.06 -11.64 -12.71
C LYS A 131 4.65 -12.65 -11.75
N THR A 132 5.83 -13.14 -12.10
CA THR A 132 6.73 -13.85 -11.19
C THR A 132 7.23 -12.93 -10.06
N LEU A 133 7.72 -13.52 -8.97
CA LEU A 133 8.31 -12.73 -7.88
C LEU A 133 9.51 -11.91 -8.37
N ALA A 134 10.36 -12.48 -9.23
CA ALA A 134 11.53 -11.79 -9.77
C ALA A 134 11.12 -10.53 -10.56
N GLU A 135 10.08 -10.63 -11.40
CA GLU A 135 9.55 -9.48 -12.14
C GLU A 135 8.93 -8.42 -11.24
N VAL A 136 8.20 -8.82 -10.18
CA VAL A 136 7.67 -7.88 -9.20
C VAL A 136 8.79 -7.18 -8.43
N VAL A 137 9.82 -7.92 -8.00
CA VAL A 137 10.99 -7.35 -7.31
C VAL A 137 11.70 -6.32 -8.20
N ALA A 138 11.99 -6.69 -9.46
CA ALA A 138 12.62 -5.80 -10.41
C ALA A 138 11.78 -4.55 -10.67
N ARG A 139 10.46 -4.71 -10.87
CA ARG A 139 9.55 -3.60 -11.12
C ARG A 139 9.44 -2.65 -9.94
N VAL A 140 9.26 -3.17 -8.72
CA VAL A 140 9.19 -2.34 -7.51
C VAL A 140 10.48 -1.56 -7.31
N ALA A 141 11.64 -2.18 -7.53
CA ALA A 141 12.93 -1.51 -7.42
C ALA A 141 13.08 -0.38 -8.46
N ASP A 142 12.78 -0.66 -9.73
CA ASP A 142 12.82 0.32 -10.82
C ASP A 142 11.96 1.54 -10.53
N VAL A 143 10.67 1.35 -10.23
CA VAL A 143 9.76 2.49 -10.01
C VAL A 143 10.09 3.26 -8.75
N THR A 144 10.57 2.59 -7.70
CA THR A 144 10.99 3.26 -6.47
C THR A 144 12.19 4.17 -6.72
N GLU A 145 13.17 3.67 -7.48
CA GLU A 145 14.36 4.44 -7.82
C GLU A 145 14.01 5.61 -8.74
N ARG A 146 13.19 5.37 -9.77
CA ARG A 146 12.72 6.42 -10.68
C ARG A 146 11.86 7.46 -9.97
N ALA A 147 11.05 7.08 -8.99
CA ALA A 147 10.31 8.01 -8.14
C ALA A 147 11.25 8.96 -7.40
N ARG A 148 12.25 8.41 -6.70
CA ARG A 148 13.19 9.20 -5.89
C ARG A 148 13.99 10.22 -6.69
N ARG A 149 14.35 9.90 -7.94
CA ARG A 149 15.06 10.81 -8.85
C ARG A 149 14.14 11.70 -9.70
N GLY A 150 12.82 11.61 -9.54
CA GLY A 150 11.86 12.37 -10.34
C GLY A 150 11.80 11.97 -11.83
N ALA A 151 12.10 10.71 -12.15
CA ALA A 151 12.13 10.17 -13.52
C ALA A 151 10.99 9.16 -13.80
N LEU A 152 9.89 9.26 -13.06
CA LEU A 152 8.68 8.51 -13.39
C LEU A 152 8.04 9.08 -14.66
N ARG A 153 7.54 8.18 -15.50
CA ARG A 153 6.78 8.54 -16.69
C ARG A 153 5.28 8.54 -16.36
N PRO A 154 4.43 9.24 -17.11
CA PRO A 154 3.00 9.29 -16.86
C PRO A 154 2.33 7.91 -16.75
N GLU A 155 2.77 6.94 -17.55
CA GLU A 155 2.27 5.56 -17.52
C GLU A 155 2.63 4.81 -16.23
N ASP A 156 3.70 5.20 -15.54
CA ASP A 156 4.14 4.52 -14.33
C ASP A 156 3.22 4.81 -13.13
N VAL A 157 2.37 5.84 -13.19
CA VAL A 157 1.47 6.26 -12.10
C VAL A 157 -0.02 6.16 -12.46
N ARG A 158 -0.33 5.65 -13.66
CA ARG A 158 -1.71 5.50 -14.17
C ARG A 158 -2.18 4.06 -14.05
N ARG A 159 -3.51 3.89 -14.10
CA ARG A 159 -4.22 2.60 -14.15
C ARG A 159 -4.05 1.72 -12.90
N GLY A 160 -3.65 2.28 -11.76
CA GLY A 160 -3.65 1.54 -10.50
C GLY A 160 -5.08 1.23 -10.06
N THR A 161 -5.37 -0.03 -9.74
CA THR A 161 -6.69 -0.52 -9.33
C THR A 161 -6.79 -0.79 -7.83
N PHE A 162 -5.65 -0.94 -7.15
CA PHE A 162 -5.53 -1.04 -5.69
C PHE A 162 -4.22 -0.38 -5.23
N THR A 163 -4.14 0.08 -3.98
CA THR A 163 -2.91 0.69 -3.43
C THR A 163 -2.40 -0.03 -2.19
N LEU A 164 -1.09 -0.26 -2.15
CA LEU A 164 -0.31 -0.64 -0.99
C LEU A 164 0.46 0.57 -0.46
N SER A 165 0.23 0.94 0.80
CA SER A 165 0.96 1.96 1.53
C SER A 165 1.78 1.33 2.65
N ASN A 166 3.04 1.00 2.35
CA ASN A 166 3.92 0.36 3.34
C ASN A 166 4.71 1.39 4.14
N VAL A 167 4.34 1.58 5.40
CA VAL A 167 4.94 2.54 6.33
C VAL A 167 5.84 1.88 7.38
N GLY A 168 6.12 0.58 7.24
CA GLY A 168 6.92 -0.18 8.21
C GLY A 168 8.38 0.27 8.38
N MET A 169 8.89 1.15 7.52
CA MET A 169 10.18 1.81 7.71
C MET A 169 10.15 2.89 8.81
N VAL A 170 8.98 3.42 9.14
CA VAL A 170 8.82 4.46 10.16
C VAL A 170 8.64 3.78 11.52
N ARG A 171 9.54 4.06 12.45
CA ARG A 171 9.49 3.50 13.81
C ARG A 171 8.24 4.01 14.54
N GLY A 172 7.55 3.11 15.25
CA GLY A 172 6.38 3.45 16.07
C GLY A 172 5.06 3.51 15.29
N VAL A 173 5.07 3.27 13.97
CA VAL A 173 3.84 3.19 13.18
C VAL A 173 3.34 1.74 13.18
N GLY A 174 2.31 1.49 13.99
CA GLY A 174 1.58 0.22 14.04
C GLY A 174 0.46 0.19 13.01
N TRP A 175 -0.70 0.72 13.37
CA TRP A 175 -1.86 0.86 12.47
C TRP A 175 -2.01 2.29 11.94
N ALA A 176 -2.70 2.43 10.81
CA ALA A 176 -3.06 3.72 10.24
C ALA A 176 -4.45 3.64 9.60
N THR A 177 -5.09 4.78 9.38
CA THR A 177 -6.33 4.88 8.60
C THR A 177 -6.02 5.51 7.23
N PRO A 178 -5.48 4.72 6.27
CA PRO A 178 -5.08 5.27 4.99
C PRO A 178 -6.28 5.84 4.21
N ILE A 179 -6.07 6.93 3.48
CA ILE A 179 -7.07 7.52 2.60
C ILE A 179 -7.08 6.75 1.28
N VAL A 180 -8.27 6.31 0.83
CA VAL A 180 -8.45 5.61 -0.45
C VAL A 180 -7.93 6.47 -1.60
N HIS A 181 -7.16 5.88 -2.51
CA HIS A 181 -6.60 6.59 -3.66
C HIS A 181 -7.60 6.52 -4.83
N LEU A 182 -8.44 7.56 -4.99
CA LEU A 182 -9.50 7.55 -5.98
C LEU A 182 -8.97 7.29 -7.41
N PRO A 183 -9.72 6.56 -8.24
CA PRO A 183 -11.08 6.05 -8.02
C PRO A 183 -11.15 4.63 -7.42
N GLN A 184 -10.04 4.13 -6.84
CA GLN A 184 -9.95 2.74 -6.35
C GLN A 184 -10.96 2.46 -5.23
N ALA A 185 -11.39 1.20 -5.10
CA ALA A 185 -12.29 0.78 -4.03
C ALA A 185 -11.64 0.74 -2.65
N ALA A 186 -10.33 0.49 -2.57
CA ALA A 186 -9.65 0.24 -1.30
C ALA A 186 -8.14 0.51 -1.35
N ILE A 187 -7.55 0.61 -0.15
CA ILE A 187 -6.12 0.77 0.09
C ILE A 187 -5.70 -0.04 1.31
N LEU A 188 -4.60 -0.80 1.20
CA LEU A 188 -3.98 -1.48 2.33
C LEU A 188 -2.79 -0.66 2.83
N ALA A 189 -2.75 -0.34 4.11
CA ALA A 189 -1.54 0.09 4.80
C ALA A 189 -0.94 -1.03 5.64
N THR A 190 0.38 -1.11 5.66
CA THR A 190 1.14 -2.07 6.49
C THR A 190 2.10 -1.30 7.38
N GLY A 191 2.11 -1.62 8.67
CA GLY A 191 3.08 -1.05 9.61
C GLY A 191 4.36 -1.86 9.69
N ARG A 192 5.09 -1.72 10.79
CA ARG A 192 6.37 -2.40 11.00
C ARG A 192 6.16 -3.82 11.51
N ILE A 193 6.88 -4.77 10.91
CA ILE A 193 7.00 -6.13 11.45
C ILE A 193 7.86 -6.08 12.71
N GLU A 194 7.30 -6.48 13.84
CA GLU A 194 7.99 -6.46 15.13
C GLU A 194 7.75 -7.77 15.91
N PRO A 195 8.76 -8.25 16.68
CA PRO A 195 8.54 -9.37 17.58
C PRO A 195 7.56 -8.95 18.68
N LYS A 196 6.47 -9.72 18.85
CA LYS A 196 5.49 -9.52 19.93
C LYS A 196 5.21 -10.84 20.66
N PRO A 197 4.99 -10.81 21.98
CA PRO A 197 4.46 -11.96 22.70
C PRO A 197 2.99 -12.16 22.31
N VAL A 198 2.64 -13.38 21.89
CA VAL A 198 1.27 -13.77 21.53
C VAL A 198 0.90 -15.09 22.21
N ALA A 199 -0.38 -15.28 22.50
CA ALA A 199 -0.89 -16.55 22.99
C ALA A 199 -1.16 -17.50 21.82
N ARG A 200 -0.54 -18.68 21.81
CA ARG A 200 -0.76 -19.77 20.85
C ARG A 200 -0.78 -21.09 21.62
N ASP A 201 -1.79 -21.93 21.37
CA ASP A 201 -1.91 -23.28 21.95
C ASP A 201 -1.74 -23.33 23.49
N GLY A 202 -2.25 -22.30 24.18
CA GLY A 202 -2.16 -22.18 25.63
C GLY A 202 -0.81 -21.68 26.18
N ALA A 203 0.15 -21.33 25.32
CA ALA A 203 1.45 -20.79 25.70
C ALA A 203 1.67 -19.37 25.16
N ILE A 204 2.53 -18.59 25.83
CA ILE A 204 3.02 -17.31 25.32
C ILE A 204 4.27 -17.59 24.48
N VAL A 205 4.22 -17.24 23.20
CA VAL A 205 5.33 -17.38 22.25
C VAL A 205 5.65 -16.04 21.60
N VAL A 206 6.89 -15.83 21.16
CA VAL A 206 7.27 -14.63 20.40
C VAL A 206 7.05 -14.90 18.92
N ARG A 207 6.31 -14.01 18.25
CA ARG A 207 6.05 -14.06 16.81
C ARG A 207 6.38 -12.74 16.14
N SER A 208 6.69 -12.78 14.85
CA SER A 208 6.85 -11.57 14.04
C SER A 208 5.50 -11.07 13.59
N ILE A 209 5.00 -10.01 14.21
CA ILE A 209 3.65 -9.51 13.94
C ILE A 209 3.68 -8.33 12.99
N LEU A 210 2.90 -8.43 11.91
CA LEU A 210 2.68 -7.37 10.94
C LEU A 210 1.30 -6.72 11.18
N PRO A 211 1.21 -5.46 11.62
CA PRO A 211 -0.04 -4.73 11.66
C PRO A 211 -0.47 -4.33 10.25
N ILE A 212 -1.75 -4.55 9.94
CA ILE A 212 -2.38 -4.21 8.66
C ILE A 212 -3.61 -3.33 8.87
N SER A 213 -3.90 -2.48 7.90
CA SER A 213 -5.05 -1.57 7.94
C SER A 213 -5.64 -1.44 6.54
N LEU A 214 -6.85 -1.95 6.34
CA LEU A 214 -7.54 -1.90 5.06
C LEU A 214 -8.66 -0.87 5.13
N THR A 215 -8.49 0.25 4.42
CA THR A 215 -9.58 1.22 4.22
C THR A 215 -10.25 0.96 2.89
N TYR A 216 -11.58 0.97 2.88
CA TYR A 216 -12.40 0.76 1.69
C TYR A 216 -13.54 1.76 1.60
N ASP A 217 -14.07 1.94 0.39
CA ASP A 217 -15.27 2.72 0.13
C ASP A 217 -16.51 1.87 0.35
N HIS A 218 -17.26 2.14 1.42
CA HIS A 218 -18.47 1.41 1.77
C HIS A 218 -19.63 1.65 0.77
N ARG A 219 -19.46 2.55 -0.20
CA ARG A 219 -20.38 2.69 -1.35
C ARG A 219 -20.17 1.60 -2.41
N ILE A 220 -18.96 1.03 -2.50
CA ILE A 220 -18.58 0.03 -3.51
C ILE A 220 -18.65 -1.38 -2.93
N VAL A 221 -18.11 -1.57 -1.72
CA VAL A 221 -18.02 -2.89 -1.09
C VAL A 221 -18.45 -2.84 0.37
N ASN A 222 -19.23 -3.84 0.79
CA ASN A 222 -19.71 -3.97 2.17
C ASN A 222 -18.69 -4.70 3.06
N GLY A 223 -18.86 -4.62 4.38
CA GLY A 223 -17.90 -5.17 5.35
C GLY A 223 -17.62 -6.67 5.26
N VAL A 224 -18.61 -7.52 4.91
CA VAL A 224 -18.41 -8.98 4.86
C VAL A 224 -17.44 -9.40 3.74
N PRO A 225 -17.63 -9.00 2.46
CA PRO A 225 -16.62 -9.25 1.41
C PRO A 225 -15.23 -8.73 1.75
N VAL A 226 -15.12 -7.58 2.42
CA VAL A 226 -13.83 -7.05 2.88
C VAL A 226 -13.19 -7.94 3.95
N GLY A 227 -13.99 -8.48 4.87
CA GLY A 227 -13.54 -9.46 5.86
C GLY A 227 -12.99 -10.72 5.20
N GLN A 228 -13.70 -11.26 4.20
CA GLN A 228 -13.26 -12.45 3.45
C GLN A 228 -11.97 -12.20 2.65
N PHE A 229 -11.83 -11.00 2.07
CA PHE A 229 -10.57 -10.57 1.45
C PHE A 229 -9.42 -10.52 2.46
N LEU A 230 -9.67 -9.95 3.65
CA LEU A 230 -8.66 -9.91 4.71
C LEU A 230 -8.27 -11.29 5.21
N GLU A 231 -9.23 -12.19 5.42
CA GLU A 231 -8.97 -13.59 5.80
C GLU A 231 -8.05 -14.26 4.77
N THR A 232 -8.34 -14.08 3.48
CA THR A 232 -7.52 -14.63 2.39
C THR A 232 -6.11 -14.02 2.39
N LEU A 233 -6.00 -12.70 2.55
CA LEU A 233 -4.70 -12.03 2.60
C LEU A 233 -3.89 -12.47 3.83
N ILE A 234 -4.52 -12.61 4.99
CA ILE A 234 -3.88 -13.10 6.21
C ILE A 234 -3.37 -14.52 5.98
N ASP A 235 -4.20 -15.42 5.46
CA ASP A 235 -3.81 -16.81 5.17
C ASP A 235 -2.60 -16.90 4.23
N LEU A 236 -2.58 -16.10 3.16
CA LEU A 236 -1.45 -16.03 2.23
C LEU A 236 -0.15 -15.52 2.87
N LEU A 237 -0.24 -14.66 3.89
CA LEU A 237 0.91 -14.08 4.57
C LEU A 237 1.39 -14.94 5.75
N GLU A 238 0.50 -15.61 6.46
CA GLU A 238 0.83 -16.58 7.53
C GLU A 238 1.34 -17.91 6.96
N HIS A 239 0.85 -18.30 5.77
CA HIS A 239 1.22 -19.53 5.07
C HIS A 239 1.76 -19.21 3.67
N PRO A 240 2.98 -18.65 3.57
CA PRO A 240 3.52 -18.15 2.32
C PRO A 240 3.90 -19.25 1.31
N ASP A 241 3.78 -20.53 1.67
CA ASP A 241 3.78 -21.66 0.73
C ASP A 241 2.59 -21.64 -0.24
N LYS A 242 1.49 -20.97 0.14
CA LYS A 242 0.31 -20.74 -0.72
C LYS A 242 0.49 -19.61 -1.72
N LEU A 243 1.56 -18.82 -1.60
CA LEU A 243 1.83 -17.72 -2.53
C LEU A 243 2.29 -18.27 -3.88
N GLU A 244 1.64 -17.81 -4.95
CA GLU A 244 2.06 -18.11 -6.31
C GLU A 244 3.25 -17.24 -6.71
N LEU A 245 4.45 -17.67 -6.30
CA LEU A 245 5.68 -16.90 -6.48
C LEU A 245 6.23 -16.98 -7.92
N GLY A 246 5.88 -18.00 -8.70
CA GLY A 246 6.36 -18.16 -10.08
C GLY A 246 7.89 -18.09 -10.19
N LEU A 247 8.60 -18.77 -9.28
CA LEU A 247 10.06 -18.72 -9.15
C LEU A 247 10.80 -19.55 -10.20
#